data_AF-A0A0W0WVJ3-F1
#
_entry.id   AF-A0A0W0WVJ3-F1
#
_cell.length_a   1.000
_cell.length_b   1.000
_cell.length_c   1.000
_cell.angle_alpha   90.00
_cell.angle_beta   90.00
_cell.angle_gamma   90.00
#
_symmetry.space_group_name_H-M   'P 1'
#
loop_
_entity.id
_entity.type
_entity.pdbx_description
1 polymer ?
#
loop_
_entity_poly.entity_id
_entity_poly.type
_entity_poly.pdbx_seq_one_letter_code
_entity_poly.pdbx_strand_id
1 'polypeptide(L)'
;MYTIKQLAKLSGVSTRTLRFYDEISLLKPAAYGENQYRYYKEEQLLLLQQILFFRELEFSLNEIKQILRCNDFDKIKSLQQHKSLLQAKALRTSTLIQTIDKTISHLKGQNKMRIEEMFDGFDPIKQQEHEQHMLNSGIISQQQIDESWKRVAHWKKPNWEQFKEAGEKLNLALADALKQGQKIDSATVQKLIQQHYDWVNNFWTPTKETYLGLGQMYLDHPDFRDFYNRFHPDLAEYLQAGMEVFATHNLT
;
A
#
# COMPACT_ATOMS: atom_id res chain seq x y z
N MET A 1 15.30 -7.49 37.24
CA MET A 1 15.68 -6.40 36.30
C MET A 1 16.55 -6.99 35.20
N TYR A 2 16.39 -6.51 33.97
CA TYR A 2 17.13 -6.96 32.80
C TYR A 2 18.06 -5.86 32.30
N THR A 3 19.31 -6.19 32.00
CA THR A 3 20.21 -5.27 31.30
C THR A 3 19.82 -5.16 29.82
N ILE A 4 20.27 -4.11 29.15
CA ILE A 4 20.05 -3.94 27.69
C ILE A 4 20.55 -5.15 26.87
N LYS A 5 21.66 -5.78 27.27
CA LYS A 5 22.20 -6.97 26.58
C LYS A 5 21.28 -8.18 26.76
N GLN A 6 20.75 -8.39 27.97
CA GLN A 6 19.80 -9.47 28.22
C GLN A 6 18.49 -9.25 27.47
N LEU A 7 17.95 -8.02 27.47
CA LEU A 7 16.74 -7.68 26.74
C LEU A 7 16.91 -7.85 25.23
N ALA A 8 18.05 -7.40 24.67
CA ALA A 8 18.37 -7.60 23.27
C ALA A 8 18.42 -9.08 22.88
N LYS A 9 19.05 -9.92 23.73
CA LYS A 9 19.12 -11.36 23.51
C LYS A 9 17.74 -12.03 23.54
N LEU A 10 16.86 -11.61 24.46
CA LEU A 10 15.51 -12.18 24.62
C LEU A 10 14.56 -11.77 23.49
N SER A 11 14.63 -10.52 23.06
CA SER A 11 13.69 -9.95 22.07
C SER A 11 14.17 -10.10 20.62
N GLY A 12 15.45 -10.44 20.41
CA GLY A 12 16.07 -10.40 19.09
C GLY A 12 16.36 -8.98 18.57
N VAL A 13 15.99 -7.93 19.32
CA VAL A 13 16.22 -6.55 18.96
C VAL A 13 17.66 -6.15 19.29
N SER A 14 18.34 -5.48 18.37
CA SER A 14 19.73 -5.06 18.62
C SER A 14 19.82 -4.08 19.79
N THR A 15 20.94 -4.12 20.54
CA THR A 15 21.19 -3.13 21.60
C THR A 15 21.21 -1.70 21.08
N ARG A 16 21.59 -1.49 19.80
CA ARG A 16 21.52 -0.19 19.11
C ARG A 16 20.09 0.29 18.96
N THR A 17 19.19 -0.59 18.52
CA THR A 17 17.76 -0.29 18.37
C THR A 17 17.10 0.03 19.71
N LEU A 18 17.44 -0.71 20.78
CA LEU A 18 16.92 -0.42 22.13
C LEU A 18 17.40 0.95 22.67
N ARG A 19 18.63 1.37 22.36
CA ARG A 19 19.11 2.72 22.68
C ARG A 19 18.36 3.78 21.87
N PHE A 20 18.17 3.53 20.58
CA PHE A 20 17.41 4.43 19.72
C PHE A 20 15.96 4.61 20.20
N TYR A 21 15.29 3.54 20.63
CA TYR A 21 13.94 3.62 21.20
C TYR A 21 13.89 4.45 22.49
N ASP A 22 14.93 4.39 23.31
CA ASP A 22 15.07 5.25 24.48
C ASP A 22 15.29 6.73 24.09
N GLU A 23 16.20 6.99 23.14
CA GLU A 23 16.50 8.33 22.61
C GLU A 23 15.25 9.03 22.07
N ILE A 24 14.42 8.33 21.29
CA ILE A 24 13.16 8.87 20.76
C ILE A 24 12.03 8.84 21.80
N SER A 25 12.30 8.42 23.05
CA SER A 25 11.31 8.29 24.12
C SER A 25 10.11 7.40 23.75
N LEU A 26 10.37 6.33 23.01
CA LEU A 26 9.42 5.27 22.69
C LEU A 26 9.45 4.16 23.73
N LEU A 27 10.66 3.77 24.18
CA LEU A 27 10.85 2.76 25.23
C LEU A 27 11.94 3.22 26.20
N LYS A 28 11.54 3.83 27.32
CA LYS A 28 12.47 4.23 28.37
C LYS A 28 12.79 3.07 29.30
N PRO A 29 14.04 2.94 29.78
CA PRO A 29 14.38 1.97 30.82
C PRO A 29 13.68 2.32 32.15
N ALA A 30 13.47 1.32 33.00
CA ALA A 30 12.94 1.52 34.35
C ALA A 30 13.91 2.29 35.25
N ALA A 31 15.21 2.14 35.02
CA ALA A 31 16.24 2.83 35.78
C ALA A 31 17.53 2.96 34.97
N TYR A 32 18.30 4.00 35.32
CA TYR A 32 19.69 4.16 34.93
C TYR A 32 20.55 3.83 36.16
N GLY A 33 21.49 2.89 36.03
CA GLY A 33 22.48 2.64 37.08
C GLY A 33 23.56 3.72 37.10
N GLU A 34 24.43 3.67 38.09
CA GLU A 34 25.50 4.66 38.34
C GLU A 34 26.39 4.92 37.12
N ASN A 35 26.62 3.91 36.28
CA ASN A 35 27.40 4.01 35.04
C ASN A 35 26.55 4.33 33.80
N GLN A 36 25.37 4.94 33.94
CA GLN A 36 24.39 5.15 32.86
C GLN A 36 23.89 3.84 32.19
N TYR A 37 23.99 2.73 32.93
CA TYR A 37 23.52 1.43 32.46
C TYR A 37 22.00 1.36 32.49
N ARG A 38 21.39 0.91 31.40
CA ARG A 38 19.93 0.80 31.26
C ARG A 38 19.43 -0.50 31.85
N TYR A 39 18.45 -0.40 32.75
CA TYR A 39 17.77 -1.53 33.36
C TYR A 39 16.28 -1.52 33.04
N TYR A 40 15.76 -2.68 32.68
CA TYR A 40 14.37 -2.88 32.28
C TYR A 40 13.66 -3.79 33.28
N LYS A 41 12.40 -3.48 33.59
CA LYS A 41 11.50 -4.35 34.34
C LYS A 41 10.44 -4.92 33.39
N GLU A 42 9.62 -5.82 33.90
CA GLU A 42 8.57 -6.50 33.14
C GLU A 42 7.68 -5.53 32.35
N GLU A 43 7.34 -4.37 32.93
CA GLU A 43 6.56 -3.34 32.24
C GLU A 43 7.19 -2.86 30.93
N GLN A 44 8.52 -2.67 30.89
CA GLN A 44 9.22 -2.28 29.67
C GLN A 44 9.36 -3.45 28.69
N LEU A 45 9.41 -4.69 29.19
CA LEU A 45 9.41 -5.88 28.33
C LEU A 45 8.06 -6.01 27.62
N LEU A 46 6.95 -5.83 28.34
CA LEU A 46 5.59 -5.83 27.78
C LEU A 46 5.42 -4.68 26.78
N LEU A 47 5.93 -3.49 27.11
CA LEU A 47 5.90 -2.35 26.19
C LEU A 47 6.73 -2.62 24.92
N LEU A 48 7.91 -3.20 25.05
CA LEU A 48 8.73 -3.61 23.91
C LEU A 48 7.99 -4.63 23.04
N GLN A 49 7.37 -5.65 23.64
CA GLN A 49 6.57 -6.63 22.90
C GLN A 49 5.44 -5.96 22.12
N GLN A 50 4.75 -5.00 22.73
CA GLN A 50 3.69 -4.25 22.07
C GLN A 50 4.22 -3.41 20.90
N ILE A 51 5.36 -2.72 21.06
CA ILE A 51 6.03 -2.00 19.97
C ILE A 51 6.35 -2.97 18.83
N LEU A 52 6.86 -4.16 19.12
CA LEU A 52 7.18 -5.17 18.10
C LEU A 52 5.95 -5.67 17.36
N PHE A 53 4.80 -5.86 18.04
CA PHE A 53 3.55 -6.21 17.36
C PHE A 53 3.11 -5.12 16.37
N PHE A 54 3.18 -3.84 16.75
CA PHE A 54 2.84 -2.76 15.82
C PHE A 54 3.83 -2.67 14.64
N ARG A 55 5.12 -2.95 14.89
CA ARG A 55 6.14 -3.00 13.82
C ARG A 55 5.89 -4.12 12.82
N GLU A 56 5.38 -5.27 13.26
CA GLU A 56 4.98 -6.38 12.39
C GLU A 56 3.76 -6.02 11.52
N LEU A 57 2.95 -5.06 11.98
CA LEU A 57 1.83 -4.48 11.23
C LEU A 57 2.24 -3.24 10.41
N GLU A 58 3.55 -3.04 10.20
CA GLU A 58 4.13 -1.98 9.36
C GLU A 58 3.91 -0.53 9.86
N PHE A 59 3.45 -0.34 11.10
CA PHE A 59 3.35 1.00 11.69
C PHE A 59 4.74 1.64 11.83
N SER A 60 4.81 2.93 11.52
CA SER A 60 5.98 3.77 11.77
C SER A 60 6.17 3.99 13.28
N LEU A 61 7.41 4.23 13.70
CA LEU A 61 7.72 4.48 15.11
C LEU A 61 6.98 5.71 15.68
N ASN A 62 6.65 6.68 14.82
CA ASN A 62 5.90 7.87 15.20
C ASN A 62 4.43 7.54 15.51
N GLU A 63 3.77 6.74 14.68
CA GLU A 63 2.39 6.29 14.92
C GLU A 63 2.32 5.45 16.20
N ILE A 64 3.25 4.53 16.39
CA ILE A 64 3.33 3.71 17.61
C ILE A 64 3.46 4.61 18.84
N LYS A 65 4.32 5.64 18.77
CA LYS A 65 4.51 6.60 19.87
C LYS A 65 3.25 7.41 20.17
N GLN A 66 2.46 7.78 19.16
CA GLN A 66 1.20 8.49 19.34
C GLN A 66 0.15 7.58 20.01
N ILE A 67 -0.01 6.36 19.51
CA ILE A 67 -0.94 5.37 20.04
C ILE A 67 -0.66 5.09 21.52
N LEU A 68 0.61 4.86 21.87
CA LEU A 68 1.02 4.57 23.25
C LEU A 68 0.88 5.76 24.22
N ARG A 69 0.72 6.99 23.71
CA ARG A 69 0.58 8.22 24.53
C ARG A 69 -0.86 8.65 24.73
N CYS A 70 -1.83 8.03 24.06
CA CYS A 70 -3.24 8.34 24.27
C CYS A 70 -3.68 7.95 25.69
N ASN A 71 -4.33 8.88 26.40
CA ASN A 71 -4.81 8.65 27.78
C ASN A 71 -5.86 7.52 27.86
N ASP A 72 -6.59 7.28 26.77
CA ASP A 72 -7.63 6.23 26.68
C ASP A 72 -7.11 4.91 26.08
N PHE A 73 -5.79 4.71 26.02
CA PHE A 73 -5.20 3.52 25.41
C PHE A 73 -5.39 2.27 26.30
N ASP A 74 -6.38 1.46 25.94
CA ASP A 74 -6.59 0.13 26.54
C ASP A 74 -5.67 -0.92 25.90
N LYS A 75 -4.67 -1.35 26.67
CA LYS A 75 -3.68 -2.35 26.26
C LYS A 75 -4.31 -3.70 25.89
N ILE A 76 -5.33 -4.15 26.63
CA ILE A 76 -5.97 -5.44 26.40
C ILE A 76 -6.79 -5.37 25.12
N LYS A 77 -7.56 -4.30 24.92
CA LYS A 77 -8.34 -4.07 23.70
C LYS A 77 -7.43 -3.99 22.46
N SER A 78 -6.31 -3.26 22.55
CA SER A 78 -5.33 -3.19 21.47
C SER A 78 -4.75 -4.57 21.11
N LEU A 79 -4.39 -5.39 22.11
CA LEU A 79 -3.91 -6.76 21.88
C LEU A 79 -4.98 -7.66 21.24
N GLN A 80 -6.25 -7.52 21.63
CA GLN A 80 -7.37 -8.25 21.02
C GLN A 80 -7.56 -7.86 19.56
N GLN A 81 -7.50 -6.56 19.25
CA GLN A 81 -7.55 -6.06 17.87
C GLN A 81 -6.39 -6.60 17.04
N HIS A 82 -5.15 -6.55 17.57
CA HIS A 82 -3.98 -7.12 16.90
C HIS A 82 -4.15 -8.62 16.63
N LYS A 83 -4.62 -9.38 17.62
CA LYS A 83 -4.90 -10.81 17.46
C LYS A 83 -5.90 -11.03 16.32
N SER A 84 -6.97 -10.25 16.25
CA SER A 84 -7.96 -10.35 15.18
C SER A 84 -7.35 -10.07 13.79
N LEU A 85 -6.50 -9.04 13.67
CA LEU A 85 -5.80 -8.72 12.42
C LEU A 85 -4.86 -9.85 11.99
N LEU A 86 -4.09 -10.40 12.93
CA LEU A 86 -3.22 -11.55 12.67
C LEU A 86 -4.02 -12.79 12.25
N GLN A 87 -5.16 -13.04 12.88
CA GLN A 87 -6.06 -14.15 12.49
C GLN A 87 -6.62 -13.95 11.08
N ALA A 88 -7.03 -12.73 10.72
CA ALA A 88 -7.48 -12.42 9.36
C ALA A 88 -6.36 -12.62 8.34
N LYS A 89 -5.13 -12.15 8.63
CA LYS A 89 -3.94 -12.36 7.77
C LYS A 89 -3.60 -13.85 7.63
N ALA A 90 -3.69 -14.62 8.72
CA ALA A 90 -3.47 -16.06 8.70
C ALA A 90 -4.51 -16.80 7.86
N LEU A 91 -5.80 -16.46 8.01
CA LEU A 91 -6.88 -17.03 7.21
C LEU A 91 -6.66 -16.74 5.73
N ARG A 92 -6.35 -15.49 5.38
CA ARG A 92 -6.05 -15.09 4.00
C ARG A 92 -4.85 -15.84 3.43
N THR A 93 -3.77 -15.96 4.21
CA THR A 93 -2.58 -16.71 3.79
C THR A 93 -2.93 -18.19 3.54
N SER A 94 -3.77 -18.78 4.39
CA SER A 94 -4.28 -20.13 4.18
C SER A 94 -5.10 -20.25 2.89
N THR A 95 -5.95 -19.27 2.58
CA THR A 95 -6.70 -19.24 1.31
C THR A 95 -5.74 -19.14 0.12
N LEU A 96 -4.73 -18.27 0.17
CA LEU A 96 -3.73 -18.15 -0.90
C LEU A 96 -2.97 -19.47 -1.14
N ILE A 97 -2.59 -20.18 -0.07
CA ILE A 97 -1.95 -21.50 -0.18
C ILE A 97 -2.89 -22.49 -0.90
N GLN A 98 -4.18 -22.52 -0.54
CA GLN A 98 -5.16 -23.37 -1.22
C GLN A 98 -5.33 -23.00 -2.70
N THR A 99 -5.33 -21.71 -3.02
CA THR A 99 -5.36 -21.22 -4.40
C THR A 99 -4.14 -21.68 -5.19
N ILE A 100 -2.94 -21.66 -4.58
CA ILE A 100 -1.71 -22.20 -5.17
C ILE A 100 -1.84 -23.70 -5.43
N ASP A 101 -2.33 -24.48 -4.46
CA ASP A 101 -2.49 -25.93 -4.61
C ASP A 101 -3.46 -26.28 -5.75
N LYS A 102 -4.60 -25.58 -5.84
CA LYS A 102 -5.56 -25.70 -6.95
C LYS A 102 -4.91 -25.33 -8.28
N THR A 103 -4.13 -24.25 -8.31
CA THR A 103 -3.40 -23.80 -9.50
C THR A 103 -2.39 -24.85 -9.97
N ILE A 104 -1.61 -25.44 -9.06
CA ILE A 104 -0.66 -26.52 -9.37
C ILE A 104 -1.39 -27.74 -9.94
N SER A 105 -2.51 -28.15 -9.32
CA SER A 105 -3.33 -29.27 -9.81
C SER A 105 -3.88 -29.00 -11.22
N HIS A 106 -4.28 -27.75 -11.50
CA HIS A 106 -4.73 -27.32 -12.81
C HIS A 106 -3.65 -27.38 -13.88
N LEU A 107 -2.48 -26.83 -13.58
CA LEU A 107 -1.33 -26.85 -14.51
C LEU A 107 -0.81 -28.27 -14.77
N LYS A 108 -0.97 -29.19 -13.81
CA LYS A 108 -0.66 -30.61 -13.99
C LYS A 108 -1.72 -31.39 -14.78
N GLY A 109 -2.81 -30.75 -15.19
CA GLY A 109 -3.92 -31.41 -15.90
C GLY A 109 -4.75 -32.35 -15.04
N GLN A 110 -4.61 -32.28 -13.71
CA GLN A 110 -5.28 -33.19 -12.77
C GLN A 110 -6.71 -32.76 -12.46
N ASN A 111 -6.96 -31.45 -12.36
CA ASN A 111 -8.29 -30.87 -12.11
C ASN A 111 -8.47 -29.56 -12.88
N LYS A 112 -9.69 -29.24 -13.32
CA LYS A 112 -9.97 -27.95 -13.96
C LYS A 112 -10.37 -26.92 -12.90
N MET A 113 -9.52 -25.93 -12.67
CA MET A 113 -9.82 -24.80 -11.77
C MET A 113 -10.83 -23.87 -12.43
N ARG A 114 -11.80 -23.37 -11.65
CA ARG A 114 -12.73 -22.34 -12.13
C ARG A 114 -12.06 -20.98 -12.07
N ILE A 115 -12.50 -20.06 -12.93
CA ILE A 115 -11.88 -18.74 -13.08
C ILE A 115 -12.05 -17.91 -11.82
N GLU A 116 -13.19 -18.06 -11.15
CA GLU A 116 -13.55 -17.35 -9.93
C GLU A 116 -12.61 -17.74 -8.78
N GLU A 117 -12.15 -19.00 -8.76
CA GLU A 117 -11.25 -19.53 -7.73
C GLU A 117 -9.80 -19.06 -7.91
N MET A 118 -9.43 -18.58 -9.11
CA MET A 118 -8.03 -18.17 -9.42
C MET A 118 -7.55 -17.00 -8.58
N PHE A 119 -8.49 -16.21 -8.04
CA PHE A 119 -8.21 -15.00 -7.29
C PHE A 119 -8.69 -15.08 -5.83
N ASP A 120 -9.08 -16.27 -5.36
CA ASP A 120 -9.44 -16.49 -3.95
C ASP A 120 -8.25 -16.16 -3.04
N GLY A 121 -8.49 -15.31 -2.03
CA GLY A 121 -7.47 -14.89 -1.06
C GLY A 121 -6.66 -13.63 -1.46
N PHE A 122 -6.84 -13.12 -2.68
CA PHE A 122 -6.42 -11.77 -3.05
C PHE A 122 -7.42 -10.74 -2.48
N ASP A 123 -6.93 -9.56 -2.10
CA ASP A 123 -7.58 -8.66 -1.13
C ASP A 123 -8.60 -7.68 -1.74
N PRO A 124 -9.90 -7.77 -1.40
CA PRO A 124 -10.89 -6.73 -1.72
C PRO A 124 -10.74 -5.48 -0.81
N ILE A 125 -10.11 -5.61 0.37
CA ILE A 125 -9.95 -4.52 1.35
C ILE A 125 -8.99 -3.48 0.83
N LYS A 126 -7.90 -3.86 0.14
CA LYS A 126 -7.01 -2.89 -0.51
C LYS A 126 -7.74 -2.02 -1.55
N GLN A 127 -8.69 -2.60 -2.27
CA GLN A 127 -9.48 -1.84 -3.24
C GLN A 127 -10.43 -0.85 -2.54
N GLN A 128 -11.05 -1.27 -1.43
CA GLN A 128 -11.87 -0.39 -0.59
C GLN A 128 -11.05 0.71 0.10
N GLU A 129 -9.81 0.43 0.54
CA GLU A 129 -8.89 1.39 1.13
C GLU A 129 -8.43 2.44 0.10
N HIS A 130 -8.14 2.04 -1.13
CA HIS A 130 -7.82 2.97 -2.22
C HIS A 130 -9.02 3.85 -2.56
N GLU A 131 -10.23 3.27 -2.64
CA GLU A 131 -11.47 4.03 -2.86
C GLU A 131 -11.73 5.04 -1.73
N GLN A 132 -11.59 4.64 -0.46
CA GLN A 132 -11.71 5.53 0.69
C GLN A 132 -10.65 6.64 0.68
N HIS A 133 -9.42 6.34 0.25
CA HIS A 133 -8.39 7.35 0.09
C HIS A 133 -8.73 8.38 -1.00
N MET A 134 -9.28 7.94 -2.15
CA MET A 134 -9.74 8.84 -3.21
C MET A 134 -10.93 9.71 -2.77
N LEU A 135 -11.82 9.17 -1.94
CA LEU A 135 -12.92 9.93 -1.33
C LEU A 135 -12.41 10.99 -0.35
N ASN A 136 -11.52 10.60 0.56
CA ASN A 136 -10.99 11.47 1.61
C ASN A 136 -10.07 12.58 1.06
N SER A 137 -9.42 12.35 -0.07
CA SER A 137 -8.61 13.35 -0.79
C SER A 137 -9.46 14.31 -1.63
N GLY A 138 -10.76 14.04 -1.80
CA GLY A 138 -11.67 14.86 -2.60
C GLY A 138 -11.44 14.77 -4.12
N ILE A 139 -10.65 13.80 -4.57
CA ILE A 139 -10.36 13.58 -6.00
C ILE A 139 -11.63 13.08 -6.71
N ILE A 140 -12.41 12.22 -6.06
CA ILE A 140 -13.69 11.70 -6.56
C ILE A 140 -14.74 11.70 -5.46
N SER A 141 -16.01 11.80 -5.84
CA SER A 141 -17.16 11.65 -4.94
C SER A 141 -17.66 10.21 -4.91
N GLN A 142 -18.42 9.86 -3.85
CA GLN A 142 -19.07 8.54 -3.75
C GLN A 142 -19.98 8.26 -4.96
N GLN A 143 -20.65 9.28 -5.48
CA GLN A 143 -21.47 9.16 -6.68
C GLN A 143 -20.63 8.73 -7.91
N GLN A 144 -19.44 9.29 -8.09
CA GLN A 144 -18.55 8.95 -9.20
C GLN A 144 -18.00 7.52 -9.07
N ILE A 145 -17.76 7.03 -7.84
CA ILE A 145 -17.40 5.64 -7.57
C ILE A 145 -18.55 4.70 -7.95
N ASP A 146 -19.76 5.02 -7.49
CA ASP A 146 -20.95 4.20 -7.78
C ASP A 146 -21.26 4.15 -9.28
N GLU A 147 -21.09 5.28 -9.98
CA GLU A 147 -21.22 5.36 -11.44
C GLU A 147 -20.14 4.56 -12.17
N SER A 148 -18.90 4.58 -11.66
CA SER A 148 -17.81 3.77 -12.21
C SER A 148 -18.12 2.28 -12.13
N TRP A 149 -18.55 1.80 -10.96
CA TRP A 149 -18.97 0.41 -10.79
C TRP A 149 -20.15 0.03 -11.71
N LYS A 150 -21.09 0.94 -11.95
CA LYS A 150 -22.18 0.73 -12.92
C LYS A 150 -21.67 0.64 -14.36
N ARG A 151 -20.70 1.46 -14.78
CA ARG A 151 -20.13 1.44 -16.14
C ARG A 151 -19.47 0.11 -16.46
N VAL A 152 -18.77 -0.48 -15.49
CA VAL A 152 -18.04 -1.74 -15.67
C VAL A 152 -18.80 -2.97 -15.19
N ALA A 153 -20.04 -2.82 -14.67
CA ALA A 153 -20.84 -3.93 -14.14
C ALA A 153 -21.09 -5.05 -15.18
N HIS A 154 -21.12 -4.71 -16.47
CA HIS A 154 -21.33 -5.68 -17.55
C HIS A 154 -20.03 -6.34 -18.05
N TRP A 155 -18.85 -5.92 -17.54
CA TRP A 155 -17.57 -6.44 -17.99
C TRP A 155 -17.39 -7.89 -17.56
N LYS A 156 -16.99 -8.72 -18.50
CA LYS A 156 -16.62 -10.12 -18.27
C LYS A 156 -15.10 -10.24 -18.28
N LYS A 157 -14.57 -11.41 -17.92
CA LYS A 157 -13.12 -11.67 -17.89
C LYS A 157 -12.36 -11.17 -19.13
N PRO A 158 -12.82 -11.40 -20.38
CA PRO A 158 -12.09 -10.91 -21.55
C PRO A 158 -11.98 -9.38 -21.61
N ASN A 159 -13.00 -8.65 -21.15
CA ASN A 159 -12.97 -7.19 -21.07
C ASN A 159 -11.91 -6.73 -20.06
N TRP A 160 -11.88 -7.34 -18.89
CA TRP A 160 -10.89 -7.05 -17.85
C TRP A 160 -9.46 -7.39 -18.27
N GLU A 161 -9.25 -8.51 -18.97
CA GLU A 161 -7.94 -8.90 -19.50
C GLU A 161 -7.45 -7.90 -20.55
N GLN A 162 -8.30 -7.57 -21.53
CA GLN A 162 -7.97 -6.58 -22.55
C GLN A 162 -7.67 -5.20 -21.95
N PHE A 163 -8.44 -4.79 -20.93
CA PHE A 163 -8.24 -3.53 -20.24
C PHE A 163 -6.89 -3.48 -19.49
N LYS A 164 -6.54 -4.55 -18.78
CA LYS A 164 -5.24 -4.68 -18.09
C LYS A 164 -4.08 -4.69 -19.09
N GLU A 165 -4.19 -5.46 -20.17
CA GLU A 165 -3.16 -5.54 -21.20
C GLU A 165 -2.92 -4.17 -21.88
N ALA A 166 -3.99 -3.41 -22.13
CA ALA A 166 -3.89 -2.05 -22.65
C ALA A 166 -3.13 -1.12 -21.68
N GLY A 167 -3.45 -1.18 -20.38
CA GLY A 167 -2.76 -0.40 -19.35
C GLY A 167 -1.29 -0.77 -19.21
N GLU A 168 -0.95 -2.07 -19.25
CA GLU A 168 0.43 -2.54 -19.18
C GLU A 168 1.26 -2.08 -20.38
N LYS A 169 0.72 -2.23 -21.61
CA LYS A 169 1.36 -1.73 -22.83
C LYS A 169 1.60 -0.23 -22.80
N LEU A 170 0.63 0.52 -22.28
CA LEU A 170 0.72 1.96 -22.13
C LEU A 170 1.85 2.36 -21.16
N ASN A 171 1.93 1.72 -19.99
CA ASN A 171 3.00 1.98 -19.02
C ASN A 171 4.39 1.65 -19.56
N LEU A 172 4.51 0.54 -20.31
CA LEU A 172 5.75 0.19 -21.00
C LEU A 172 6.14 1.24 -22.05
N ALA A 173 5.18 1.71 -22.86
CA ALA A 173 5.44 2.73 -23.87
C ALA A 173 5.87 4.08 -23.25
N LEU A 174 5.25 4.49 -22.13
CA LEU A 174 5.66 5.67 -21.37
C LEU A 174 7.05 5.52 -20.77
N ALA A 175 7.36 4.35 -20.18
CA ALA A 175 8.69 4.06 -19.66
C ALA A 175 9.76 4.06 -20.76
N ASP A 176 9.45 3.57 -21.95
CA ASP A 176 10.38 3.61 -23.09
C ASP A 176 10.57 5.03 -23.63
N ALA A 177 9.51 5.85 -23.69
CA ALA A 177 9.62 7.27 -24.04
C ALA A 177 10.52 8.03 -23.04
N LEU A 178 10.36 7.75 -21.75
CA LEU A 178 11.20 8.30 -20.68
C LEU A 178 12.66 7.87 -20.83
N LYS A 179 12.94 6.59 -21.06
CA LYS A 179 14.32 6.07 -21.29
C LYS A 179 14.98 6.70 -22.52
N GLN A 180 14.19 7.04 -23.54
CA GLN A 180 14.67 7.74 -24.75
C GLN A 180 14.84 9.25 -24.55
N GLY A 181 14.53 9.78 -23.36
CA GLY A 181 14.65 11.21 -23.06
C GLY A 181 13.62 12.08 -23.77
N GLN A 182 12.47 11.51 -24.17
CA GLN A 182 11.39 12.28 -24.78
C GLN A 182 10.84 13.30 -23.77
N LYS A 183 10.60 14.53 -24.21
CA LYS A 183 10.03 15.56 -23.34
C LYS A 183 8.55 15.30 -23.08
N ILE A 184 8.08 15.65 -21.88
CA ILE A 184 6.69 15.46 -21.44
C ILE A 184 5.66 16.17 -22.33
N ASP A 185 6.04 17.29 -22.94
CA ASP A 185 5.21 18.11 -23.84
C ASP A 185 5.35 17.70 -25.32
N SER A 186 6.17 16.69 -25.62
CA SER A 186 6.30 16.18 -26.98
C SER A 186 4.99 15.55 -27.47
N ALA A 187 4.73 15.66 -28.78
CA ALA A 187 3.53 15.09 -29.39
C ALA A 187 3.41 13.57 -29.15
N THR A 188 4.54 12.85 -29.11
CA THR A 188 4.57 11.41 -28.82
C THR A 188 4.10 11.13 -27.40
N VAL A 189 4.62 11.85 -26.40
CA VAL A 189 4.25 11.62 -25.00
C VAL A 189 2.83 12.08 -24.73
N GLN A 190 2.42 13.24 -25.25
CA GLN A 190 1.05 13.72 -25.11
C GLN A 190 0.02 12.79 -25.75
N LYS A 191 0.38 12.07 -26.83
CA LYS A 191 -0.47 11.00 -27.38
C LYS A 191 -0.62 9.82 -26.42
N LEU A 192 0.45 9.42 -25.71
CA LEU A 192 0.37 8.40 -24.68
C LEU A 192 -0.46 8.88 -23.47
N ILE A 193 -0.34 10.16 -23.09
CA ILE A 193 -1.16 10.72 -22.01
C ILE A 193 -2.65 10.79 -22.40
N GLN A 194 -2.98 11.10 -23.66
CA GLN A 194 -4.34 10.98 -24.16
C GLN A 194 -4.85 9.53 -24.04
N GLN A 195 -4.03 8.55 -24.41
CA GLN A 195 -4.39 7.13 -24.23
C GLN A 195 -4.59 6.75 -22.76
N HIS A 196 -3.80 7.34 -21.85
CA HIS A 196 -4.02 7.19 -20.41
C HIS A 196 -5.35 7.80 -19.98
N TYR A 197 -5.67 9.01 -20.44
CA TYR A 197 -6.94 9.66 -20.17
C TYR A 197 -8.12 8.81 -20.67
N ASP A 198 -8.04 8.30 -21.89
CA ASP A 198 -9.06 7.43 -22.49
C ASP A 198 -9.20 6.11 -21.71
N TRP A 199 -8.08 5.57 -21.22
CA TRP A 199 -8.05 4.37 -20.37
C TRP A 199 -8.79 4.62 -19.05
N VAL A 200 -8.50 5.73 -18.36
CA VAL A 200 -9.21 6.14 -17.13
C VAL A 200 -10.70 6.42 -17.39
N ASN A 201 -11.03 7.00 -18.56
CA ASN A 201 -12.40 7.38 -18.94
C ASN A 201 -13.38 6.19 -19.02
N ASN A 202 -12.88 4.95 -19.06
CA ASN A 202 -13.71 3.74 -18.97
C ASN A 202 -14.42 3.63 -17.62
N PHE A 203 -13.84 4.19 -16.55
CA PHE A 203 -14.38 4.13 -15.18
C PHE A 203 -15.23 5.37 -14.87
N TRP A 204 -14.67 6.57 -14.99
CA TRP A 204 -15.41 7.82 -14.84
C TRP A 204 -14.82 8.84 -15.80
N THR A 205 -15.56 9.89 -16.13
CA THR A 205 -15.06 10.96 -17.00
C THR A 205 -14.33 12.00 -16.15
N PRO A 206 -12.99 12.09 -16.20
CA PRO A 206 -12.24 13.00 -15.35
C PRO A 206 -12.42 14.45 -15.82
N THR A 207 -12.71 15.36 -14.89
CA THR A 207 -12.52 16.80 -15.10
C THR A 207 -11.04 17.16 -15.04
N LYS A 208 -10.67 18.39 -15.39
CA LYS A 208 -9.32 18.90 -15.21
C LYS A 208 -8.81 18.70 -13.77
N GLU A 209 -9.61 19.10 -12.78
CA GLU A 209 -9.24 19.01 -11.36
C GLU A 209 -9.05 17.57 -10.91
N THR A 210 -9.99 16.70 -11.26
CA THR A 210 -9.95 15.29 -10.82
C THR A 210 -8.85 14.51 -11.53
N TYR A 211 -8.51 14.84 -12.78
CA TYR A 211 -7.38 14.22 -13.49
C TYR A 211 -6.03 14.68 -12.92
N LEU A 212 -5.89 15.97 -12.56
CA LEU A 212 -4.70 16.47 -11.85
C LEU A 212 -4.56 15.81 -10.47
N GLY A 213 -5.66 15.72 -9.72
CA GLY A 213 -5.71 15.03 -8.43
C GLY A 213 -5.29 13.56 -8.53
N LEU A 214 -5.75 12.85 -9.57
CA LEU A 214 -5.34 11.48 -9.84
C LEU A 214 -3.83 11.37 -10.08
N GLY A 215 -3.25 12.29 -10.85
CA GLY A 215 -1.80 12.33 -11.07
C GLY A 215 -1.02 12.54 -9.77
N GLN A 216 -1.50 13.43 -8.90
CA GLN A 216 -0.87 13.66 -7.59
C GLN A 216 -0.96 12.41 -6.68
N MET A 217 -2.09 11.71 -6.69
CA MET A 217 -2.27 10.47 -5.93
C MET A 217 -1.26 9.39 -6.34
N TYR A 218 -0.90 9.32 -7.62
CA TYR A 218 0.12 8.37 -8.09
C TYR A 218 1.49 8.60 -7.45
N LEU A 219 1.80 9.83 -7.04
CA LEU A 219 3.03 10.18 -6.34
C LEU A 219 2.93 9.96 -4.83
N ASP A 220 1.80 10.35 -4.24
CA ASP A 220 1.64 10.45 -2.79
C ASP A 220 1.34 9.10 -2.12
N HIS A 221 0.66 8.20 -2.83
CA HIS A 221 0.23 6.92 -2.26
C HIS A 221 1.23 5.80 -2.58
N PRO A 222 1.85 5.14 -1.57
CA PRO A 222 2.92 4.16 -1.77
C PRO A 222 2.57 3.03 -2.73
N ASP A 223 1.37 2.43 -2.62
CA ASP A 223 0.95 1.34 -3.51
C ASP A 223 0.91 1.75 -5.00
N PHE A 224 0.48 2.98 -5.31
CA PHE A 224 0.44 3.48 -6.68
C PHE A 224 1.83 3.81 -7.19
N ARG A 225 2.65 4.45 -6.35
CA ARG A 225 4.04 4.74 -6.67
C ARG A 225 4.84 3.46 -6.96
N ASP A 226 4.72 2.45 -6.09
CA ASP A 226 5.34 1.14 -6.27
C ASP A 226 4.82 0.41 -7.51
N PHE A 227 3.56 0.62 -7.89
CA PHE A 227 3.03 0.09 -9.13
C PHE A 227 3.83 0.59 -10.34
N TYR A 228 4.03 1.90 -10.46
CA TYR A 228 4.74 2.52 -11.59
C TYR A 228 6.25 2.27 -11.55
N ASN A 229 6.85 2.20 -10.37
CA ASN A 229 8.28 1.91 -10.17
C ASN A 229 8.73 0.58 -10.80
N ARG A 230 7.81 -0.39 -10.95
CA ARG A 230 8.09 -1.67 -11.63
C ARG A 230 8.44 -1.51 -13.11
N PHE A 231 7.98 -0.45 -13.75
CA PHE A 231 8.27 -0.15 -15.16
C PHE A 231 9.50 0.74 -15.30
N HIS A 232 9.58 1.80 -14.49
CA HIS A 232 10.75 2.67 -14.35
C HIS A 232 10.66 3.48 -13.02
N PRO A 233 11.77 3.69 -12.28
CA PRO A 233 11.76 4.41 -11.00
C PRO A 233 11.19 5.83 -11.04
N ASP A 234 11.34 6.52 -12.18
CA ASP A 234 10.85 7.88 -12.38
C ASP A 234 9.55 7.95 -13.21
N LEU A 235 8.88 6.81 -13.43
CA LEU A 235 7.69 6.78 -14.29
C LEU A 235 6.51 7.55 -13.68
N ALA A 236 6.34 7.47 -12.35
CA ALA A 236 5.21 8.13 -11.68
C ALA A 236 5.29 9.65 -11.86
N GLU A 237 6.48 10.25 -11.66
CA GLU A 237 6.75 11.66 -11.89
C GLU A 237 6.55 12.06 -13.35
N TYR A 238 7.06 11.23 -14.27
CA TYR A 238 6.96 11.51 -15.69
C TYR A 238 5.50 11.47 -16.19
N LEU A 239 4.72 10.50 -15.70
CA LEU A 239 3.30 10.38 -15.99
C LEU A 239 2.53 11.56 -15.41
N GLN A 240 2.73 11.89 -14.14
CA GLN A 240 2.05 13.01 -13.47
C GLN A 240 2.32 14.34 -14.19
N ALA A 241 3.57 14.64 -14.53
CA ALA A 241 3.93 15.85 -15.26
C ALA A 241 3.32 15.87 -16.68
N GLY A 242 3.27 14.72 -17.36
CA GLY A 242 2.59 14.59 -18.64
C GLY A 242 1.07 14.84 -18.53
N MET A 243 0.44 14.34 -17.47
CA MET A 243 -0.97 14.58 -17.14
C MET A 243 -1.26 16.04 -16.87
N GLU A 244 -0.37 16.77 -16.18
CA GLU A 244 -0.52 18.21 -15.94
C GLU A 244 -0.54 19.01 -17.25
N VAL A 245 0.40 18.73 -18.15
CA VAL A 245 0.44 19.36 -19.48
C VAL A 245 -0.84 19.06 -20.24
N PHE A 246 -1.25 17.78 -20.27
CA PHE A 246 -2.46 17.37 -20.99
C PHE A 246 -3.72 18.05 -20.45
N ALA A 247 -3.91 18.03 -19.12
CA ALA A 247 -5.07 18.61 -18.45
C ALA A 247 -5.17 20.11 -18.68
N THR A 248 -4.02 20.81 -18.68
CA THR A 248 -3.98 22.26 -18.89
C THR A 248 -4.41 22.67 -20.29
N HIS A 249 -4.11 21.86 -21.30
CA HIS A 249 -4.38 22.18 -22.70
C HIS A 249 -5.70 21.61 -23.24
N ASN A 250 -6.17 20.48 -22.72
CA ASN A 250 -7.25 19.71 -23.34
C ASN A 250 -8.50 19.56 -22.47
N LEU A 251 -8.40 19.79 -21.16
CA LEU A 251 -9.52 19.66 -20.24
C LEU A 251 -9.95 21.04 -19.75
N THR A 252 -11.27 21.25 -19.69
CA THR A 252 -11.89 22.44 -19.12
C THR A 252 -12.12 22.26 -17.63
#